data_AF-W2MP35-F1
#
_entry.id   AF-W2MP35-F1
#
_cell.length_a   1.000
_cell.length_b   1.000
_cell.length_c   1.000
_cell.angle_alpha   90.00
_cell.angle_beta   90.00
_cell.angle_gamma   90.00
#
_symmetry.space_group_name_H-M   'P 1'
#
loop_
_entity.id
_entity.type
_entity.pdbx_description
1 polymer ?
#
loop_
_entity_poly.entity_id
_entity_poly.type
_entity_poly.pdbx_seq_one_letter_code
_entity_poly.pdbx_strand_id
1 'polypeptide(L)' 'MPKGKDSYYAVANGRQPGVYKSWDSAKAQTNGYSYNQHQRFDTQAEANAYMAGYNGGTGKAGNPPLRE' A
#
# COMPACT_ATOMS: atom_id res chain seq x y z
N MET A 1 -14.38 12.73 17.82
CA MET A 1 -13.14 11.93 17.83
C MET A 1 -12.14 12.59 16.88
N PRO A 2 -10.91 12.92 17.29
CA PRO A 2 -10.02 13.73 16.47
C PRO A 2 -9.53 12.98 15.21
N LYS A 3 -10.10 13.36 14.06
CA LYS A 3 -9.45 13.69 12.78
C LYS A 3 -8.07 13.03 12.54
N GLY A 4 -8.05 11.73 12.25
CA GLY A 4 -6.84 10.99 11.88
C GLY A 4 -6.62 11.04 10.36
N LYS A 5 -5.48 11.56 9.94
CA LYS A 5 -4.99 11.68 8.55
C LYS A 5 -5.40 10.48 7.69
N ASP A 6 -6.05 10.76 6.55
CA ASP A 6 -6.44 9.77 5.54
C ASP A 6 -5.23 8.93 5.13
N SER A 7 -5.04 7.79 5.81
CA SER A 7 -3.91 6.90 5.58
C SER A 7 -4.32 5.87 4.53
N TYR A 8 -3.56 5.81 3.46
CA TYR A 8 -3.74 4.87 2.36
C TYR A 8 -2.89 3.64 2.61
N TYR A 9 -3.47 2.45 2.53
CA TYR A 9 -2.81 1.18 2.76
C TYR A 9 -2.71 0.44 1.44
N ALA A 10 -1.51 0.36 0.86
CA ALA A 10 -1.26 -0.47 -0.30
C ALA A 10 -0.91 -1.89 0.15
N VAL A 11 -1.70 -2.87 -0.26
CA VAL A 11 -1.44 -4.30 -0.04
C VAL A 11 -0.85 -4.84 -1.34
N ALA A 12 0.46 -5.02 -1.35
CA ALA A 12 1.19 -5.62 -2.45
C ALA A 12 1.03 -7.15 -2.46
N ASN A 13 1.16 -7.79 -1.30
CA ASN A 13 0.99 -9.23 -1.14
C ASN A 13 0.02 -9.55 0.00
N GLY A 14 -1.01 -10.33 -0.32
CA GLY A 14 -2.07 -10.71 0.60
C GLY A 14 -3.15 -11.47 -0.14
N ARG A 15 -4.27 -11.72 0.54
CA ARG A 15 -5.45 -12.37 -0.06
C ARG A 15 -6.00 -11.60 -1.25
N GLN A 16 -6.07 -10.27 -1.10
CA GLN A 16 -6.49 -9.36 -2.16
C GLN A 16 -5.52 -8.17 -2.21
N PRO A 17 -4.61 -8.13 -3.19
CA PRO A 17 -3.74 -6.99 -3.38
C PRO A 17 -4.53 -5.78 -3.92
N GLY A 18 -4.25 -4.59 -3.40
CA GLY A 18 -5.01 -3.38 -3.69
C GLY A 18 -4.67 -2.20 -2.76
N VAL A 19 -5.15 -1.00 -3.09
CA VAL A 19 -5.05 0.17 -2.21
C VAL A 19 -6.34 0.34 -1.42
N TYR A 20 -6.23 0.35 -0.10
CA TYR A 20 -7.33 0.49 0.84
C TYR A 20 -7.24 1.81 1.60
N LYS A 21 -8.37 2.48 1.81
CA LYS A 21 -8.46 3.69 2.66
C LYS A 21 -8.72 3.37 4.14
N SER A 22 -8.65 2.10 4.52
CA SER A 22 -8.97 1.64 5.87
C SER A 22 -8.08 0.47 6.28
N TRP A 23 -7.53 0.59 7.48
CA TRP A 23 -6.70 -0.46 8.07
C TRP A 23 -7.47 -1.76 8.27
N ASP A 24 -8.75 -1.70 8.65
CA ASP A 24 -9.54 -2.89 8.95
C ASP A 24 -9.65 -3.82 7.74
N SER A 25 -9.96 -3.25 6.57
CA SER A 25 -10.00 -3.99 5.30
C SER A 25 -8.62 -4.53 4.90
N ALA A 26 -7.56 -3.71 4.98
CA ALA A 26 -6.20 -4.14 4.64
C ALA A 26 -5.72 -5.27 5.56
N LYS A 27 -5.97 -5.15 6.87
CA LYS A 27 -5.67 -6.16 7.88
C LYS A 27 -6.42 -7.45 7.60
N ALA A 28 -7.71 -7.41 7.24
CA ALA A 28 -8.45 -8.62 6.91
C ALA A 28 -7.83 -9.40 5.72
N GLN A 29 -7.13 -8.70 4.82
CA GLN A 29 -6.46 -9.31 3.67
C GLN A 29 -5.03 -9.82 3.97
N THR A 30 -4.33 -9.22 4.92
CA THR A 30 -2.94 -9.58 5.28
C THR A 30 -2.84 -10.45 6.53
N ASN A 31 -3.81 -10.36 7.44
CA ASN A 31 -3.82 -11.06 8.72
C ASN A 31 -3.92 -12.58 8.51
N GLY A 32 -2.90 -13.30 8.99
CA GLY A 32 -2.78 -14.74 8.79
C GLY A 32 -2.28 -15.15 7.41
N TYR A 33 -1.79 -14.21 6.58
CA TYR A 33 -1.16 -14.50 5.31
C TYR A 33 0.37 -14.45 5.44
N SER A 34 1.02 -15.57 5.14
CA SER A 34 2.49 -15.68 5.17
C SER A 34 3.12 -14.81 4.08
N TYR A 35 4.20 -14.09 4.42
CA TYR A 35 4.87 -13.14 3.52
C TYR A 35 3.97 -12.01 3.02
N ASN A 36 2.95 -11.62 3.79
CA ASN A 36 2.16 -10.45 3.44
C ASN A 36 3.06 -9.21 3.30
N GLN A 37 2.76 -8.38 2.31
CA GLN A 37 3.44 -7.13 2.04
C GLN A 37 2.39 -6.04 1.94
N HIS A 38 2.43 -5.14 2.89
CA HIS A 38 1.54 -4.00 2.94
C HIS A 38 2.29 -2.80 3.47
N GLN A 39 2.01 -1.63 2.89
CA GLN A 39 2.68 -0.38 3.21
C GLN A 39 1.63 0.71 3.38
N ARG A 40 1.76 1.52 4.45
CA ARG A 40 0.92 2.69 4.65
C ARG A 40 1.58 3.92 4.01
N PHE A 41 0.76 4.79 3.48
CA PHE A 41 1.12 6.06 2.86
C PHE A 41 0.17 7.15 3.35
N ASP A 42 0.65 8.39 3.35
CA ASP A 42 -0.17 9.55 3.66
C ASP A 42 -0.96 10.04 2.42
N THR A 43 -0.60 9.56 1.21
CA THR A 43 -1.28 9.93 -0.04
C THR A 43 -1.66 8.74 -0.92
N GLN A 44 -2.74 8.89 -1.70
CA GLN A 44 -3.18 7.88 -2.68
C GLN A 44 -2.15 7.67 -3.80
N ALA A 45 -1.46 8.75 -4.19
CA ALA A 45 -0.49 8.72 -5.28
C ALA A 45 0.70 7.82 -4.95
N GLU A 46 1.25 7.93 -3.74
CA GLU A 46 2.34 7.06 -3.27
C GLU A 46 1.89 5.61 -3.16
N ALA A 47 0.69 5.37 -2.62
CA ALA A 47 0.12 4.03 -2.53
C ALA A 47 -0.07 3.36 -3.91
N ASN A 48 -0.54 4.13 -4.90
CA ASN A 48 -0.70 3.65 -6.27
C ASN A 48 0.65 3.41 -6.95
N ALA A 49 1.64 4.28 -6.73
CA ALA A 49 2.99 4.11 -7.24
C ALA A 49 3.65 2.83 -6.70
N TYR A 50 3.49 2.56 -5.40
CA TYR A 50 3.95 1.32 -4.78
C TYR A 50 3.31 0.08 -5.41
N MET A 51 1.99 0.10 -5.61
CA MET A 51 1.26 -1.00 -6.27
C MET A 51 1.66 -1.19 -7.74
N ALA A 52 1.91 -0.10 -8.47
CA ALA A 52 2.34 -0.12 -9.86
C ALA A 52 3.74 -0.74 -9.99
N GLY A 53 4.66 -0.40 -9.08
CA GLY A 53 5.98 -1.03 -9.01
C GLY A 53 5.96 -2.50 -8.57
N TYR A 54 4.89 -2.91 -7.87
CA TYR A 54 4.74 -4.29 -7.40
C TYR A 54 4.14 -5.25 -8.45
N ASN A 55 3.18 -4.78 -9.27
CA ASN A 55 2.52 -5.60 -10.29
C ASN A 55 3.32 -5.73 -11.60
N GLY A 56 4.30 -4.85 -11.85
CA GLY A 56 5.14 -4.89 -13.05
C GLY A 56 6.41 -5.73 -12.84
N GLY A 57 6.36 -7.01 -13.17
CA GLY A 57 7.50 -7.93 -13.16
C GLY A 57 8.61 -7.65 -14.19
N THR A 58 9.08 -6.41 -14.32
CA THR A 58 10.27 -6.05 -15.12
C THR A 58 11.13 -5.08 -14.33
N GLY A 59 12.35 -5.53 -14.02
CA GLY A 59 13.22 -4.91 -13.02
C GLY A 59 13.47 -3.41 -13.17
N LYS A 60 13.72 -2.78 -12.02
CA LYS A 60 14.34 -1.45 -11.86
C LYS A 60 13.57 -0.29 -12.50
N ALA A 61 12.55 0.21 -11.82
CA ALA A 61 12.16 1.61 -11.83
C ALA A 61 11.32 1.82 -10.56
N GLY A 62 11.59 2.73 -9.65
CA GLY A 62 12.42 3.91 -9.61
C GLY A 62 11.87 4.61 -8.37
N ASN A 63 12.73 4.95 -7.42
CA ASN A 63 12.32 5.75 -6.28
C ASN A 63 11.72 7.07 -6.79
N PRO A 64 10.43 7.40 -6.57
CA PRO A 64 10.00 8.78 -6.72
C PRO A 64 10.40 9.52 -5.42
N PRO A 65 11.32 10.49 -5.49
CA PRO A 65 11.51 11.42 -4.38
C PRO A 65 10.32 12.38 -4.38
N LEU A 66 9.68 12.61 -3.24
CA LEU A 66 9.03 13.89 -2.98
C LEU A 66 8.81 14.07 -1.47
N ARG A 67 9.83 14.62 -0.81
CA ARG A 67 9.59 15.69 0.16
C ARG A 67 10.66 16.75 -0.10
N GLU A 68 10.19 17.93 -0.47
CA GLU A 68 10.99 19.16 -0.51
C GLU A 68 11.33 19.59 0.92
#